data_AF-A0A3P9M1A6-F1
#
_entry.id   AF-A0A3P9M1A6-F1
#
_cell.length_a   1.000
_cell.length_b   1.000
_cell.length_c   1.000
_cell.angle_alpha   90.00
_cell.angle_beta   90.00
_cell.angle_gamma   90.00
#
_symmetry.space_group_name_H-M   'P 1'
#
loop_
_entity.id
_entity.type
_entity.pdbx_description
1 polymer ?
#
loop_
_entity_poly.entity_id
_entity_poly.type
_entity_poly.pdbx_seq_one_letter_code
_entity_poly.pdbx_strand_id
1 'polypeptide(L)'
;MREVKRRTLLLYNQRDKLLQEGQAERPKQSQRLRDQDEDEKRKHLLRQKGRGGELPEKKRRREKSEEKKSPTSPRQKEAKRFKKEREKDTHGKKKGTEEKRIIVAERSETKMVREELVVRLNNREYKNWLKAGRCLIILKDGLLSYTDQQMRSFHTDLLNKNSLLRSPCLTSSCKPRGSKLSSACRPCSEWQKVILMHHRTPDGTINWANCSPPLWRTDHWEVAKAYMPRGQGQVRGAGQCDASALLNLINFCKWFCAEDPKSARQVIQCRNELMHSNEFRVKDEWMRKYRAALQHFVQQFSHIPRMAAVGRQIEDMLAVDLSICVFGEDQTDSACMLNDSIRQLETSAEVVSQWEAALLQEMLQECLHAAPDSEEANAQDTELLKSLGGFLRSNKDLSERFSTELQAITELEARE
;
A
#
# COMPACT_ATOMS: atom_id res chain seq x y z
N MET A 1 -16.75 -37.68 36.12
CA MET A 1 -17.45 -36.87 35.08
C MET A 1 -18.42 -35.82 35.63
N ARG A 2 -19.43 -36.16 36.47
CA ARG A 2 -20.43 -35.17 36.96
C ARG A 2 -19.80 -33.99 37.75
N GLU A 3 -18.78 -34.26 38.55
CA GLU A 3 -17.97 -33.28 39.30
C GLU A 3 -17.39 -32.17 38.40
N VAL A 4 -16.82 -32.57 37.26
CA VAL A 4 -16.14 -31.67 36.32
C VAL A 4 -17.16 -30.72 35.69
N LYS A 5 -18.32 -31.23 35.24
CA LYS A 5 -19.39 -30.39 34.68
C LYS A 5 -19.91 -29.35 35.69
N ARG A 6 -19.99 -29.68 36.99
CA ARG A 6 -20.37 -28.69 38.03
C ARG A 6 -19.30 -27.61 38.20
N ARG A 7 -18.01 -27.96 38.25
CA ARG A 7 -16.92 -26.98 38.34
C ARG A 7 -16.86 -26.06 37.12
N THR A 8 -17.07 -26.59 35.90
CA THR A 8 -17.12 -25.77 34.69
C THR A 8 -18.27 -24.76 34.71
N LEU A 9 -19.47 -25.16 35.17
CA LEU A 9 -20.62 -24.25 35.28
C LEU A 9 -20.43 -23.14 36.32
N LEU A 10 -19.83 -23.47 37.48
CA LEU A 10 -19.50 -22.48 38.51
C LEU A 10 -18.51 -21.42 37.99
N LEU A 11 -17.46 -21.84 37.29
CA LEU A 11 -16.49 -20.92 36.68
C LEU A 11 -17.11 -20.05 35.57
N TYR A 12 -18.07 -20.59 34.82
CA TYR A 12 -18.78 -19.82 33.79
C TYR A 12 -19.64 -18.72 34.41
N ASN A 13 -20.47 -19.07 35.41
CA ASN A 13 -21.33 -18.12 36.11
C ASN A 13 -20.52 -17.04 36.85
N GLN A 14 -19.36 -17.40 37.42
CA GLN A 14 -18.48 -16.45 38.10
C GLN A 14 -17.82 -15.47 37.12
N ARG A 15 -17.51 -15.91 35.89
CA ARG A 15 -17.00 -15.03 34.83
C ARG A 15 -18.05 -14.04 34.34
N ASP A 16 -19.29 -14.49 34.13
CA ASP A 16 -20.36 -13.62 33.62
C ASP A 16 -20.77 -12.57 34.65
N LYS A 17 -20.70 -12.88 35.96
CA LYS A 17 -20.90 -11.88 37.03
C LYS A 17 -19.84 -10.76 37.00
N LEU A 18 -18.57 -11.13 36.86
CA LEU A 18 -17.46 -10.15 36.74
C LEU A 18 -17.58 -9.30 35.45
N LEU A 19 -18.11 -9.86 34.36
CA LEU A 19 -18.37 -9.13 33.13
C LEU A 19 -19.50 -8.09 33.29
N GLN A 20 -20.57 -8.42 34.04
CA GLN A 20 -21.65 -7.47 34.34
C GLN A 20 -21.17 -6.34 35.27
N GLU A 21 -20.45 -6.67 36.34
CA GLU A 21 -19.88 -5.68 37.27
C GLU A 21 -18.92 -4.72 36.53
N GLY A 22 -18.04 -5.25 35.66
CA GLY A 22 -17.12 -4.46 34.81
C GLY A 22 -17.76 -3.69 33.63
N GLN A 23 -19.06 -3.83 33.41
CA GLN A 23 -19.82 -3.00 32.45
C GLN A 23 -20.51 -1.80 33.13
N ALA A 24 -20.86 -1.92 34.42
CA ALA A 24 -21.54 -0.86 35.17
C ALA A 24 -20.63 0.33 35.54
N GLU A 25 -19.31 0.15 35.61
CA GLU A 25 -18.37 1.22 36.00
C GLU A 25 -17.92 2.10 34.83
N ARG A 26 -17.79 1.56 33.60
CA ARG A 26 -17.28 2.29 32.43
C ARG A 26 -18.02 3.61 32.13
N PRO A 27 -19.37 3.70 32.22
CA PRO A 27 -20.08 4.96 31.99
C PRO A 27 -19.66 6.07 32.98
N LYS A 28 -19.42 5.71 34.26
CA LYS A 28 -19.09 6.66 35.33
C LYS A 28 -17.65 7.19 35.27
N GLN A 29 -16.76 6.46 34.60
CA GLN A 29 -15.39 6.92 34.34
C GLN A 29 -15.32 7.76 33.06
N SER A 30 -16.08 7.37 32.02
CA SER A 30 -16.18 8.13 30.77
C SER A 30 -16.82 9.51 30.94
N GLN A 31 -17.81 9.66 31.83
CA GLN A 31 -18.41 10.96 32.16
C GLN A 31 -17.38 11.92 32.79
N ARG A 32 -16.68 11.45 33.84
CA ARG A 32 -15.70 12.29 34.59
C ARG A 32 -14.52 12.77 33.74
N LEU A 33 -14.13 12.02 32.71
CA LEU A 33 -13.08 12.44 31.77
C LEU A 33 -13.58 13.55 30.81
N ARG A 34 -14.86 13.53 30.40
CA ARG A 34 -15.45 14.63 29.60
C ARG A 34 -15.54 15.92 30.41
N ASP A 35 -15.95 15.82 31.66
CA ASP A 35 -16.14 16.99 32.54
C ASP A 35 -14.80 17.71 32.84
N GLN A 36 -13.67 16.98 32.84
CA GLN A 36 -12.32 17.54 33.00
C GLN A 36 -11.81 18.27 31.73
N ASP A 37 -12.10 17.73 30.54
CA ASP A 37 -11.65 18.30 29.26
C ASP A 37 -12.34 19.65 28.93
N GLU A 38 -13.62 19.79 29.28
CA GLU A 38 -14.35 21.05 29.11
C GLU A 38 -13.89 22.17 30.06
N ASP A 39 -13.43 21.82 31.27
CA ASP A 39 -12.92 22.80 32.23
C ASP A 39 -11.52 23.33 31.84
N GLU A 40 -10.68 22.49 31.23
CA GLU A 40 -9.42 22.92 30.59
C GLU A 40 -9.68 23.83 29.38
N LYS A 41 -10.64 23.50 28.50
CA LYS A 41 -11.01 24.38 27.36
C LYS A 41 -11.49 25.75 27.83
N ARG A 42 -12.27 25.83 28.91
CA ARG A 42 -12.68 27.11 29.52
C ARG A 42 -11.49 27.94 30.00
N LYS A 43 -10.51 27.32 30.67
CA LYS A 43 -9.28 28.00 31.12
C LYS A 43 -8.44 28.49 29.94
N HIS A 44 -8.38 27.74 28.84
CA HIS A 44 -7.65 28.14 27.64
C HIS A 44 -8.30 29.33 26.91
N LEU A 45 -9.62 29.35 26.75
CA LEU A 45 -10.34 30.50 26.14
C LEU A 45 -10.19 31.80 26.95
N LEU A 46 -10.16 31.71 28.29
CA LEU A 46 -9.93 32.88 29.15
C LEU A 46 -8.52 33.48 28.98
N ARG A 47 -7.50 32.64 28.68
CA ARG A 47 -6.13 33.12 28.40
C ARG A 47 -5.99 33.81 27.05
N GLN A 48 -6.75 33.41 26.03
CA GLN A 48 -6.66 34.02 24.69
C GLN A 48 -7.32 35.40 24.60
N LYS A 49 -8.32 35.71 25.41
CA LYS A 49 -8.96 37.05 25.44
C LYS A 49 -8.11 38.17 26.08
N GLY A 50 -6.92 37.84 26.62
CA GLY A 50 -6.07 38.77 27.36
C GLY A 50 -4.92 39.44 26.60
N ARG A 51 -4.85 39.31 25.26
CA ARG A 51 -3.77 39.91 24.45
C ARG A 51 -4.29 40.58 23.19
N GLY A 52 -4.27 41.92 23.16
CA GLY A 52 -4.54 42.75 21.99
C GLY A 52 -3.34 43.64 21.64
N GLY A 53 -3.29 44.11 20.39
CA GLY A 53 -2.19 44.90 19.79
C GLY A 53 -1.21 44.05 18.97
N GLU A 54 -0.70 44.46 17.81
CA GLU A 54 -0.93 45.66 16.97
C GLU A 54 -0.70 45.30 15.48
N LEU A 55 -1.12 46.17 14.55
CA LEU A 55 -0.92 46.04 13.09
C LEU A 55 0.11 47.07 12.59
N PRO A 56 0.92 46.74 11.57
CA PRO A 56 1.52 47.77 10.71
C PRO A 56 1.23 47.60 9.21
N GLU A 57 0.42 48.55 8.72
CA GLU A 57 0.59 49.39 7.51
C GLU A 57 1.19 48.90 6.17
N LYS A 58 0.58 49.40 5.09
CA LYS A 58 0.95 49.18 3.67
C LYS A 58 1.94 50.24 3.17
N LYS A 59 2.84 49.91 2.24
CA LYS A 59 3.55 50.90 1.41
C LYS A 59 3.43 50.61 -0.09
N ARG A 60 2.99 51.64 -0.84
CA ARG A 60 2.89 51.68 -2.32
C ARG A 60 4.15 52.32 -2.93
N ARG A 61 4.62 51.81 -4.07
CA ARG A 61 5.35 52.53 -5.14
C ARG A 61 4.88 51.90 -6.47
N ARG A 62 4.09 52.55 -7.33
CA ARG A 62 4.30 53.73 -8.22
C ARG A 62 5.34 53.48 -9.33
N GLU A 63 4.83 53.46 -10.55
CA GLU A 63 5.54 53.34 -11.83
C GLU A 63 6.31 54.62 -12.19
N LYS A 64 7.21 54.51 -13.18
CA LYS A 64 7.58 55.62 -14.06
C LYS A 64 7.89 55.11 -15.47
N SER A 65 7.40 55.85 -16.45
CA SER A 65 7.60 55.71 -17.90
C SER A 65 8.66 56.69 -18.41
N GLU A 66 9.32 56.36 -19.51
CA GLU A 66 9.90 57.26 -20.55
C GLU A 66 10.70 56.40 -21.56
N GLU A 67 11.00 56.83 -22.78
CA GLU A 67 10.16 57.13 -23.95
C GLU A 67 11.11 57.25 -25.18
N LYS A 68 10.73 56.65 -26.34
CA LYS A 68 11.19 56.88 -27.73
C LYS A 68 12.70 57.03 -28.07
N LYS A 69 13.11 56.26 -29.09
CA LYS A 69 13.62 56.81 -30.37
C LYS A 69 13.64 55.76 -31.51
N SER A 70 13.30 56.21 -32.70
CA SER A 70 13.39 55.53 -34.01
C SER A 70 13.88 56.59 -35.03
N PRO A 71 14.04 56.31 -36.35
CA PRO A 71 14.34 55.06 -37.06
C PRO A 71 15.58 55.20 -37.98
N THR A 72 16.09 54.11 -38.56
CA THR A 72 16.78 54.17 -39.87
C THR A 72 16.78 52.82 -40.59
N SER A 73 16.68 52.87 -41.92
CA SER A 73 16.46 51.75 -42.86
C SER A 73 16.83 52.27 -44.26
N PRO A 74 17.00 51.44 -45.32
CA PRO A 74 17.69 50.16 -45.43
C PRO A 74 18.80 50.22 -46.52
N ARG A 75 19.66 49.18 -46.62
CA ARG A 75 20.10 48.58 -47.92
C ARG A 75 21.07 47.41 -47.76
N GLN A 76 21.05 46.52 -48.76
CA GLN A 76 22.03 45.46 -49.05
C GLN A 76 22.18 44.31 -48.02
N LYS A 77 21.43 43.21 -48.23
CA LYS A 77 21.91 41.80 -48.05
C LYS A 77 20.93 40.71 -48.52
N GLU A 78 20.30 40.89 -49.70
CA GLU A 78 19.47 39.86 -50.33
C GLU A 78 20.18 39.24 -51.54
N ALA A 79 20.81 38.07 -51.31
CA ALA A 79 21.31 37.15 -52.35
C ALA A 79 21.77 35.80 -51.77
N LYS A 80 22.26 35.77 -50.52
CA LYS A 80 22.80 34.56 -49.87
C LYS A 80 21.87 33.88 -48.85
N ARG A 81 20.62 34.34 -48.70
CA ARG A 81 19.65 33.82 -47.72
C ARG A 81 18.83 32.63 -48.25
N PHE A 82 18.39 32.71 -49.50
CA PHE A 82 17.44 31.77 -50.13
C PHE A 82 17.88 30.30 -50.26
N LYS A 83 19.18 29.98 -50.17
CA LYS A 83 19.65 28.57 -50.20
C LYS A 83 19.70 27.93 -48.81
N LYS A 84 19.93 28.71 -47.75
CA LYS A 84 20.00 28.21 -46.35
C LYS A 84 18.63 28.12 -45.68
N GLU A 85 17.61 28.80 -46.22
CA GLU A 85 16.21 28.64 -45.79
C GLU A 85 15.59 27.35 -46.35
N ARG A 86 15.82 26.97 -47.62
CA ARG A 86 15.28 25.70 -48.17
C ARG A 86 15.79 24.42 -47.49
N GLU A 87 17.03 24.38 -47.02
CA GLU A 87 17.56 23.24 -46.25
C GLU A 87 17.03 23.23 -44.81
N LYS A 88 16.81 24.39 -44.20
CA LYS A 88 16.13 24.49 -42.89
C LYS A 88 14.65 24.13 -42.98
N ASP A 89 13.95 24.53 -44.03
CA ASP A 89 12.54 24.19 -44.24
C ASP A 89 12.34 22.68 -44.48
N THR A 90 13.27 22.00 -45.16
CA THR A 90 13.18 20.55 -45.39
C THR A 90 13.55 19.74 -44.15
N HIS A 91 14.53 20.17 -43.35
CA HIS A 91 14.80 19.56 -42.03
C HIS A 91 13.68 19.86 -41.02
N GLY A 92 13.15 21.09 -41.01
CA GLY A 92 12.02 21.50 -40.18
C GLY A 92 10.73 20.77 -40.54
N LYS A 93 10.43 20.58 -41.83
CA LYS A 93 9.33 19.70 -42.28
C LYS A 93 9.55 18.27 -41.81
N LYS A 94 10.71 17.65 -42.08
CA LYS A 94 10.96 16.26 -41.65
C LYS A 94 10.80 16.08 -40.14
N LYS A 95 11.37 16.99 -39.35
CA LYS A 95 11.23 16.96 -37.88
C LYS A 95 9.77 17.11 -37.45
N GLY A 96 9.04 18.08 -38.01
CA GLY A 96 7.63 18.29 -37.72
C GLY A 96 6.69 17.19 -38.24
N THR A 97 7.08 16.42 -39.27
CA THR A 97 6.32 15.23 -39.70
C THR A 97 6.53 14.07 -38.75
N GLU A 98 7.75 13.88 -38.25
CA GLU A 98 8.07 12.80 -37.32
C GLU A 98 7.48 13.06 -35.93
N GLU A 99 7.61 14.28 -35.43
CA GLU A 99 6.99 14.74 -34.18
C GLU A 99 5.46 14.61 -34.22
N LYS A 100 4.83 14.90 -35.36
CA LYS A 100 3.39 14.62 -35.58
C LYS A 100 3.05 13.13 -35.62
N ARG A 101 3.91 12.28 -36.18
CA ARG A 101 3.70 10.82 -36.19
C ARG A 101 3.77 10.23 -34.79
N ILE A 102 4.74 10.66 -33.99
CA ILE A 102 4.88 10.26 -32.58
C ILE A 102 3.63 10.65 -31.80
N ILE A 103 3.20 11.93 -31.88
CA ILE A 103 1.98 12.41 -31.20
C ILE A 103 0.72 11.64 -31.64
N VAL A 104 0.60 11.28 -32.93
CA VAL A 104 -0.52 10.46 -33.43
C VAL A 104 -0.46 9.02 -32.93
N ALA A 105 0.73 8.42 -32.85
CA ALA A 105 0.94 7.08 -32.31
C ALA A 105 0.62 7.03 -30.80
N GLU A 106 1.20 7.92 -30.00
CA GLU A 106 0.91 8.07 -28.55
C GLU A 106 -0.59 8.29 -28.29
N ARG A 107 -1.24 9.13 -29.12
CA ARG A 107 -2.69 9.36 -29.03
C ARG A 107 -3.53 8.15 -29.44
N SER A 108 -3.05 7.31 -30.36
CA SER A 108 -3.70 6.04 -30.71
C SER A 108 -3.52 4.98 -29.62
N GLU A 109 -2.35 4.93 -28.98
CA GLU A 109 -2.01 3.99 -27.91
C GLU A 109 -2.81 4.29 -26.64
N THR A 110 -2.81 5.55 -26.18
CA THR A 110 -3.66 6.01 -25.06
C THR A 110 -5.16 5.80 -25.29
N LYS A 111 -5.64 5.96 -26.53
CA LYS A 111 -7.03 5.65 -26.90
C LYS A 111 -7.35 4.16 -26.72
N MET A 112 -6.47 3.28 -27.21
CA MET A 112 -6.61 1.83 -27.08
C MET A 112 -6.58 1.36 -25.60
N VAL A 113 -5.64 1.88 -24.80
CA VAL A 113 -5.57 1.61 -23.34
C VAL A 113 -6.90 1.98 -22.66
N ARG A 114 -7.49 3.14 -23.02
CA ARG A 114 -8.77 3.59 -22.47
C ARG A 114 -9.94 2.71 -22.91
N GLU A 115 -9.98 2.28 -24.15
CA GLU A 115 -11.06 1.44 -24.70
C GLU A 115 -11.09 0.04 -24.06
N GLU A 116 -9.95 -0.66 -23.96
CA GLU A 116 -9.90 -1.99 -23.34
C GLU A 116 -10.17 -1.93 -21.82
N LEU A 117 -9.61 -0.93 -21.12
CA LEU A 117 -9.90 -0.69 -19.71
C LEU A 117 -11.40 -0.42 -19.45
N VAL A 118 -12.07 0.35 -20.32
CA VAL A 118 -13.53 0.57 -20.23
C VAL A 118 -14.29 -0.74 -20.37
N VAL A 119 -13.91 -1.62 -21.30
CA VAL A 119 -14.52 -2.95 -21.46
C VAL A 119 -14.38 -3.77 -20.17
N ARG A 120 -13.20 -3.78 -19.53
CA ARG A 120 -12.99 -4.47 -18.23
C ARG A 120 -13.84 -3.85 -17.11
N LEU A 121 -13.88 -2.52 -17.01
CA LEU A 121 -14.61 -1.80 -15.95
C LEU A 121 -16.14 -1.79 -16.15
N ASN A 122 -16.66 -2.26 -17.28
CA ASN A 122 -18.08 -2.60 -17.41
C ASN A 122 -18.46 -3.83 -16.56
N ASN A 123 -17.50 -4.69 -16.20
CA ASN A 123 -17.74 -5.79 -15.27
C ASN A 123 -17.72 -5.29 -13.81
N ARG A 124 -18.83 -5.51 -13.08
CA ARG A 124 -19.00 -5.10 -11.68
C ARG A 124 -18.06 -5.84 -10.71
N GLU A 125 -17.87 -7.14 -10.90
CA GLU A 125 -17.01 -7.95 -10.02
C GLU A 125 -15.53 -7.65 -10.26
N TYR A 126 -15.16 -7.25 -11.48
CA TYR A 126 -13.82 -6.75 -11.82
C TYR A 126 -13.56 -5.38 -11.15
N LYS A 127 -14.51 -4.43 -11.24
CA LYS A 127 -14.43 -3.16 -10.49
C LYS A 127 -14.26 -3.38 -8.99
N ASN A 128 -14.99 -4.34 -8.42
CA ASN A 128 -14.85 -4.73 -7.02
C ASN A 128 -13.45 -5.28 -6.69
N TRP A 129 -12.92 -6.17 -7.54
CA TRP A 129 -11.58 -6.75 -7.36
C TRP A 129 -10.49 -5.68 -7.41
N LEU A 130 -10.56 -4.77 -8.40
CA LEU A 130 -9.62 -3.65 -8.54
C LEU A 130 -9.68 -2.69 -7.35
N LYS A 131 -10.89 -2.33 -6.88
CA LYS A 131 -11.08 -1.53 -5.66
C LYS A 131 -10.46 -2.21 -4.43
N ALA A 132 -10.68 -3.51 -4.27
CA ALA A 132 -10.15 -4.26 -3.14
C ALA A 132 -8.63 -4.29 -3.13
N GLY A 133 -8.00 -4.61 -4.26
CA GLY A 133 -6.54 -4.64 -4.37
C GLY A 133 -5.93 -3.24 -4.19
N ARG A 134 -6.59 -2.20 -4.70
CA ARG A 134 -6.14 -0.82 -4.45
C ARG A 134 -6.22 -0.45 -2.96
N CYS A 135 -7.24 -0.92 -2.23
CA CYS A 135 -7.31 -0.77 -0.77
C CYS A 135 -6.18 -1.52 -0.03
N LEU A 136 -5.76 -2.70 -0.50
CA LEU A 136 -4.59 -3.40 0.04
C LEU A 136 -3.30 -2.60 -0.15
N ILE A 137 -3.09 -2.00 -1.32
CA ILE A 137 -1.91 -1.18 -1.59
C ILE A 137 -1.90 0.07 -0.69
N ILE A 138 -3.04 0.77 -0.57
CA ILE A 138 -3.21 1.91 0.35
C ILE A 138 -2.92 1.49 1.80
N LEU A 139 -3.39 0.31 2.22
CA LEU A 139 -3.11 -0.23 3.56
C LEU A 139 -1.63 -0.54 3.75
N LYS A 140 -1.00 -1.23 2.80
CA LYS A 140 0.43 -1.56 2.80
C LYS A 140 1.26 -0.29 3.01
N ASP A 141 1.07 0.70 2.13
CA ASP A 141 1.76 1.98 2.16
C ASP A 141 1.52 2.74 3.48
N GLY A 142 0.33 2.61 4.05
CA GLY A 142 0.00 3.09 5.40
C GLY A 142 0.87 2.46 6.49
N LEU A 143 0.98 1.13 6.47
CA LEU A 143 1.69 0.33 7.47
C LEU A 143 3.21 0.48 7.41
N LEU A 144 3.81 0.70 6.23
CA LEU A 144 5.27 0.74 6.01
C LEU A 144 6.06 1.48 7.09
N SER A 145 5.77 2.77 7.31
CA SER A 145 6.52 3.57 8.29
C SER A 145 6.19 3.20 9.73
N TYR A 146 4.97 2.74 9.99
CA TYR A 146 4.54 2.33 11.31
C TYR A 146 5.26 1.05 11.75
N THR A 147 5.29 0.02 10.91
CA THR A 147 5.97 -1.24 11.22
C THR A 147 7.48 -1.06 11.36
N ASP A 148 8.12 -0.27 10.51
CA ASP A 148 9.56 0.04 10.64
C ASP A 148 9.86 0.78 11.95
N GLN A 149 9.11 1.84 12.27
CA GLN A 149 9.30 2.60 13.52
C GLN A 149 9.06 1.71 14.76
N GLN A 150 8.00 0.92 14.78
CA GLN A 150 7.70 0.02 15.90
C GLN A 150 8.78 -1.04 16.08
N MET A 151 9.27 -1.65 14.99
CA MET A 151 10.35 -2.64 15.07
C MET A 151 11.68 -2.04 15.54
N ARG A 152 12.02 -0.80 15.14
CA ARG A 152 13.18 -0.07 15.69
C ARG A 152 13.04 0.17 17.19
N SER A 153 11.86 0.60 17.64
CA SER A 153 11.57 0.84 19.06
C SER A 153 11.66 -0.45 19.87
N PHE A 154 11.05 -1.54 19.39
CA PHE A 154 11.11 -2.87 20.01
C PHE A 154 12.55 -3.40 20.12
N HIS A 155 13.31 -3.32 19.02
CA HIS A 155 14.71 -3.75 18.97
C HIS A 155 15.59 -2.98 19.96
N THR A 156 15.42 -1.66 20.01
CA THR A 156 16.12 -0.79 20.96
C THR A 156 15.77 -1.13 22.41
N ASP A 157 14.48 -1.39 22.70
CA ASP A 157 14.01 -1.80 24.03
C ASP A 157 14.59 -3.15 24.47
N LEU A 158 14.61 -4.15 23.58
CA LEU A 158 15.25 -5.45 23.83
C LEU A 158 16.74 -5.32 24.14
N LEU A 159 17.48 -4.58 23.30
CA LEU A 159 18.91 -4.32 23.52
C LEU A 159 19.16 -3.59 24.85
N ASN A 160 18.27 -2.66 25.22
CA ASN A 160 18.38 -1.93 26.48
C ASN A 160 18.15 -2.80 27.72
N LYS A 161 17.17 -3.72 27.65
CA LYS A 161 16.83 -4.63 28.76
C LYS A 161 17.80 -5.80 28.91
N ASN A 162 18.49 -6.23 27.85
CA ASN A 162 19.32 -7.44 27.88
C ASN A 162 20.70 -7.21 27.24
N SER A 163 21.72 -7.09 28.08
CA SER A 163 23.12 -6.90 27.65
C SER A 163 23.68 -8.07 26.83
N LEU A 164 23.16 -9.29 26.98
CA LEU A 164 23.60 -10.45 26.20
C LEU A 164 23.20 -10.32 24.72
N LEU A 165 22.09 -9.65 24.40
CA LEU A 165 21.65 -9.38 23.03
C LEU A 165 22.58 -8.40 22.29
N ARG A 166 23.32 -7.57 23.04
CA ARG A 166 24.40 -6.71 22.52
C ARG A 166 25.69 -7.46 22.23
N SER A 167 25.80 -8.76 22.55
CA SER A 167 26.99 -9.56 22.20
C SER A 167 26.93 -10.01 20.74
N PRO A 168 28.05 -10.00 19.99
CA PRO A 168 28.06 -10.45 18.61
C PRO A 168 27.90 -11.98 18.51
N CYS A 169 27.34 -12.47 17.41
CA CYS A 169 27.39 -13.90 17.08
C CYS A 169 28.82 -14.30 16.73
N LEU A 170 29.45 -15.13 17.57
CA LEU A 170 30.87 -15.51 17.44
C LEU A 170 31.14 -16.66 16.45
N THR A 171 30.12 -17.19 15.77
CA THR A 171 30.27 -18.37 14.90
C THR A 171 29.39 -18.28 13.67
N SER A 172 29.98 -18.53 12.50
CA SER A 172 29.29 -18.60 11.21
C SER A 172 28.37 -19.82 11.05
N SER A 173 28.34 -20.72 12.06
CA SER A 173 27.48 -21.91 12.12
C SER A 173 26.04 -21.62 12.52
N CYS A 174 25.74 -20.44 13.08
CA CYS A 174 24.39 -20.02 13.47
C CYS A 174 23.53 -19.71 12.24
N LYS A 175 23.22 -20.75 11.45
CA LYS A 175 22.44 -20.68 10.22
C LYS A 175 21.11 -21.41 10.41
N PRO A 176 19.97 -20.74 10.23
CA PRO A 176 18.68 -21.40 10.19
C PRO A 176 18.59 -22.42 9.05
N ARG A 177 17.77 -23.47 9.24
CA ARG A 177 17.32 -24.38 8.18
C ARG A 177 15.82 -24.61 8.35
N GLY A 178 15.03 -24.06 7.43
CA GLY A 178 13.56 -24.08 7.52
C GLY A 178 13.06 -23.52 8.85
N SER A 179 12.37 -24.36 9.62
CA SER A 179 11.80 -24.03 10.94
C SER A 179 12.71 -24.34 12.14
N LYS A 180 14.01 -24.61 11.94
CA LYS A 180 14.97 -24.92 13.01
C LYS A 180 16.21 -24.02 12.95
N LEU A 181 16.70 -23.62 14.13
CA LEU A 181 17.99 -22.97 14.31
C LEU A 181 18.95 -23.98 14.98
N SER A 182 19.73 -24.69 14.18
CA SER A 182 20.72 -25.65 14.70
C SER A 182 21.91 -24.93 15.34
N SER A 183 22.40 -25.47 16.46
CA SER A 183 23.65 -25.06 17.14
C SER A 183 23.83 -23.54 17.33
N ALA A 184 22.79 -22.88 17.83
CA ALA A 184 22.84 -21.47 18.22
C ALA A 184 23.89 -21.22 19.33
N CYS A 185 24.79 -20.25 19.10
CA CYS A 185 25.69 -19.75 20.13
C CYS A 185 24.93 -18.93 21.19
N ARG A 186 25.54 -18.71 22.37
CA ARG A 186 24.86 -18.11 23.53
C ARG A 186 24.06 -16.81 23.23
N PRO A 187 24.58 -15.82 22.47
CA PRO A 187 23.79 -14.66 22.04
C PRO A 187 22.60 -15.02 21.13
N CYS A 188 22.79 -15.91 20.16
CA CYS A 188 21.73 -16.33 19.24
C CYS A 188 20.62 -17.12 19.94
N SER A 189 20.95 -17.93 20.94
CA SER A 189 19.96 -18.64 21.78
C SER A 189 19.13 -17.69 22.61
N GLU A 190 19.73 -16.62 23.16
CA GLU A 190 18.99 -15.58 23.88
C GLU A 190 18.11 -14.75 22.94
N TRP A 191 18.59 -14.43 21.72
CA TRP A 191 17.77 -13.82 20.66
C TRP A 191 16.56 -14.70 20.29
N GLN A 192 16.78 -15.99 20.05
CA GLN A 192 15.71 -16.95 19.74
C GLN A 192 14.66 -16.99 20.86
N LYS A 193 15.11 -17.01 22.13
CA LYS A 193 14.26 -17.00 23.31
C LYS A 193 13.42 -15.72 23.43
N VAL A 194 14.00 -14.52 23.23
CA VAL A 194 13.20 -13.28 23.29
C VAL A 194 12.23 -13.16 22.10
N ILE A 195 12.63 -13.61 20.90
CA ILE A 195 11.74 -13.66 19.73
C ILE A 195 10.52 -14.54 20.02
N LEU A 196 10.74 -15.76 20.52
CA LEU A 196 9.69 -16.70 20.96
C LEU A 196 8.81 -16.08 22.06
N MET A 197 9.40 -15.47 23.08
CA MET A 197 8.67 -14.81 24.17
C MET A 197 7.71 -13.73 23.64
N HIS A 198 8.14 -12.96 22.63
CA HIS A 198 7.33 -11.95 21.96
C HIS A 198 6.45 -12.48 20.81
N HIS A 199 6.46 -13.79 20.51
CA HIS A 199 5.57 -14.42 19.53
C HIS A 199 4.21 -14.74 20.15
N ARG A 200 3.09 -14.41 19.47
CA ARG A 200 1.73 -14.75 19.92
C ARG A 200 1.46 -16.25 19.91
N THR A 201 2.14 -17.00 19.04
CA THR A 201 2.07 -18.47 18.94
C THR A 201 3.47 -19.06 19.03
N PRO A 202 4.11 -19.11 20.21
CA PRO A 202 5.52 -19.51 20.35
C PRO A 202 5.76 -20.97 19.96
N ASP A 203 4.77 -21.84 20.16
CA ASP A 203 4.81 -23.27 19.80
C ASP A 203 4.45 -23.52 18.32
N GLY A 204 4.20 -22.46 17.55
CA GLY A 204 3.90 -22.52 16.12
C GLY A 204 5.15 -22.55 15.23
N THR A 205 4.96 -22.84 13.95
CA THR A 205 6.03 -22.83 12.95
C THR A 205 6.57 -21.42 12.73
N ILE A 206 7.78 -21.15 13.23
CA ILE A 206 8.53 -19.92 12.93
C ILE A 206 9.44 -20.16 11.72
N ASN A 207 9.41 -19.23 10.76
CA ASN A 207 10.15 -19.29 9.52
C ASN A 207 11.58 -18.76 9.71
N TRP A 208 12.38 -19.42 10.55
CA TRP A 208 13.74 -18.98 10.88
C TRP A 208 14.63 -18.83 9.64
N ALA A 209 14.37 -19.58 8.56
CA ALA A 209 15.02 -19.43 7.26
C ALA A 209 14.96 -18.00 6.66
N ASN A 210 14.01 -17.16 7.08
CA ASN A 210 14.01 -15.75 6.69
C ASN A 210 15.14 -14.95 7.36
N CYS A 211 15.61 -15.36 8.53
CA CYS A 211 16.45 -14.55 9.42
C CYS A 211 17.95 -14.80 9.22
N SER A 212 18.76 -13.78 9.50
CA SER A 212 20.21 -13.90 9.66
C SER A 212 20.60 -13.64 11.12
N PRO A 213 20.81 -14.69 11.95
CA PRO A 213 21.15 -14.53 13.37
C PRO A 213 22.34 -13.61 13.69
N PRO A 214 23.42 -13.54 12.87
CA PRO A 214 24.49 -12.58 13.07
C PRO A 214 24.05 -11.10 13.00
N LEU A 215 22.95 -10.80 12.31
CA LEU A 215 22.45 -9.44 12.11
C LEU A 215 21.42 -9.00 13.17
N TRP A 216 20.82 -9.93 13.93
CA TRP A 216 19.81 -9.59 14.96
C TRP A 216 20.26 -8.53 15.97
N ARG A 217 21.57 -8.44 16.27
CA ARG A 217 22.12 -7.39 17.13
C ARG A 217 21.97 -5.98 16.54
N THR A 218 22.11 -5.84 15.23
CA THR A 218 22.33 -4.54 14.54
C THR A 218 21.18 -4.13 13.64
N ASP A 219 20.34 -5.07 13.22
CA ASP A 219 19.24 -4.85 12.29
C ASP A 219 17.92 -5.27 12.96
N HIS A 220 17.03 -4.29 13.14
CA HIS A 220 15.69 -4.49 13.70
C HIS A 220 14.77 -5.27 12.75
N TRP A 221 15.02 -5.21 11.44
CA TRP A 221 14.21 -5.89 10.44
C TRP A 221 14.52 -7.38 10.37
N GLU A 222 15.77 -7.78 10.60
CA GLU A 222 16.16 -9.19 10.75
C GLU A 222 15.47 -9.89 11.93
N VAL A 223 15.07 -9.12 12.95
CA VAL A 223 14.19 -9.60 14.04
C VAL A 223 12.72 -9.63 13.59
N ALA A 224 12.27 -8.67 12.78
CA ALA A 224 10.90 -8.62 12.24
C ALA A 224 10.56 -9.85 11.38
N LYS A 225 11.52 -10.31 10.57
CA LYS A 225 11.40 -11.48 9.68
C LYS A 225 10.97 -12.78 10.34
N ALA A 226 11.21 -12.94 11.64
CA ALA A 226 10.78 -14.12 12.40
C ALA A 226 9.25 -14.20 12.58
N TYR A 227 8.55 -13.06 12.48
CA TYR A 227 7.10 -12.95 12.63
C TYR A 227 6.34 -12.94 11.28
N MET A 228 7.05 -13.23 10.18
CA MET A 228 6.54 -13.12 8.81
C MET A 228 6.31 -14.50 8.15
N PRO A 229 5.52 -14.57 7.05
CA PRO A 229 5.48 -15.75 6.18
C PRO A 229 6.85 -16.12 5.62
N ARG A 230 6.96 -17.25 4.92
CA ARG A 230 8.20 -17.66 4.24
C ARG A 230 8.58 -16.70 3.11
N GLY A 231 9.76 -16.88 2.52
CA GLY A 231 10.26 -16.10 1.38
C GLY A 231 10.92 -14.76 1.75
N GLN A 232 10.81 -14.29 3.00
CA GLN A 232 11.28 -12.96 3.40
C GLN A 232 12.79 -12.87 3.66
N GLY A 233 13.57 -13.86 3.21
CA GLY A 233 15.02 -13.95 3.45
C GLY A 233 15.82 -12.77 2.88
N GLN A 234 15.51 -12.37 1.65
CA GLN A 234 16.26 -11.31 0.94
C GLN A 234 15.78 -9.88 1.23
N VAL A 235 14.61 -9.73 1.85
CA VAL A 235 13.99 -8.45 2.21
C VAL A 235 14.87 -7.69 3.21
N ARG A 236 15.10 -6.40 3.02
CA ARG A 236 15.99 -5.56 3.87
C ARG A 236 15.27 -4.47 4.66
N GLY A 237 13.96 -4.36 4.54
CA GLY A 237 13.16 -3.36 5.26
C GLY A 237 11.70 -3.38 4.85
N ALA A 238 10.86 -2.63 5.57
CA ALA A 238 9.42 -2.58 5.35
C ALA A 238 9.03 -2.30 3.89
N GLY A 239 9.74 -1.39 3.20
CA GLY A 239 9.45 -0.99 1.82
C GLY A 239 9.63 -2.08 0.76
N GLN A 240 10.16 -3.26 1.13
CA GLN A 240 10.28 -4.45 0.27
C GLN A 240 9.32 -5.57 0.68
N CYS A 241 8.46 -5.35 1.68
CA CYS A 241 7.41 -6.27 2.06
C CYS A 241 6.11 -5.99 1.30
N ASP A 242 5.41 -7.06 0.97
CA ASP A 242 4.03 -7.03 0.52
C ASP A 242 3.06 -6.77 1.69
N ALA A 243 1.76 -6.65 1.40
CA ALA A 243 0.75 -6.50 2.44
C ALA A 243 0.71 -7.69 3.42
N SER A 244 0.94 -8.93 2.95
CA SER A 244 0.91 -10.13 3.79
C SER A 244 2.00 -10.12 4.85
N ALA A 245 3.24 -9.80 4.49
CA ALA A 245 4.36 -9.79 5.44
C ALA A 245 4.16 -8.76 6.56
N LEU A 246 3.67 -7.56 6.24
CA LEU A 246 3.38 -6.51 7.22
C LEU A 246 2.21 -6.89 8.15
N LEU A 247 1.12 -7.45 7.60
CA LEU A 247 -0.02 -7.90 8.38
C LEU A 247 0.33 -9.10 9.28
N ASN A 248 1.16 -10.03 8.80
CA ASN A 248 1.64 -11.17 9.58
C ASN A 248 2.55 -10.73 10.72
N LEU A 249 3.47 -9.78 10.48
CA LEU A 249 4.29 -9.16 11.52
C LEU A 249 3.42 -8.61 12.66
N ILE A 250 2.39 -7.83 12.32
CA ILE A 250 1.42 -7.27 13.28
C ILE A 250 0.62 -8.37 13.99
N ASN A 251 0.19 -9.41 13.26
CA ASN A 251 -0.56 -10.55 13.79
C ASN A 251 0.27 -11.44 14.75
N PHE A 252 1.56 -11.63 14.51
CA PHE A 252 2.38 -12.56 15.30
C PHE A 252 3.24 -11.91 16.38
N CYS A 253 3.69 -10.66 16.22
CA CYS A 253 4.52 -9.99 17.22
C CYS A 253 3.69 -9.29 18.31
N LYS A 254 3.85 -9.71 19.56
CA LYS A 254 3.19 -9.14 20.75
C LYS A 254 3.51 -7.67 21.01
N TRP A 255 4.60 -7.13 20.43
CA TRP A 255 4.95 -5.71 20.56
C TRP A 255 3.89 -4.80 19.96
N PHE A 256 3.24 -5.22 18.87
CA PHE A 256 2.13 -4.47 18.29
C PHE A 256 0.89 -4.62 19.18
N CYS A 257 0.60 -3.60 19.98
CA CYS A 257 -0.59 -3.51 20.84
C CYS A 257 -1.89 -3.30 20.04
N ALA A 258 -2.17 -4.16 19.06
CA ALA A 258 -3.48 -4.26 18.43
C ALA A 258 -4.51 -4.76 19.46
N GLU A 259 -5.60 -4.02 19.65
CA GLU A 259 -6.67 -4.35 20.60
C GLU A 259 -7.33 -5.69 20.28
N ASP A 260 -7.48 -6.00 18.98
CA ASP A 260 -7.92 -7.29 18.48
C ASP A 260 -6.96 -7.82 17.40
N PRO A 261 -5.95 -8.63 17.76
CA PRO A 261 -5.05 -9.27 16.80
C PRO A 261 -5.76 -10.17 15.77
N LYS A 262 -7.04 -10.53 15.98
CA LYS A 262 -7.81 -11.33 15.02
C LYS A 262 -8.19 -10.53 13.78
N SER A 263 -8.28 -9.20 13.86
CA SER A 263 -8.57 -8.33 12.71
C SER A 263 -7.53 -8.49 11.61
N ALA A 264 -6.24 -8.54 11.97
CA ALA A 264 -5.14 -8.77 11.04
C ALA A 264 -5.32 -10.07 10.27
N ARG A 265 -5.77 -11.14 10.95
CA ARG A 265 -6.05 -12.45 10.31
C ARG A 265 -7.23 -12.41 9.34
N GLN A 266 -8.26 -11.62 9.62
CA GLN A 266 -9.39 -11.42 8.70
C GLN A 266 -8.93 -10.68 7.43
N VAL A 267 -8.10 -9.63 7.58
CA VAL A 267 -7.53 -8.92 6.42
C VAL A 267 -6.57 -9.81 5.63
N ILE A 268 -5.72 -10.61 6.29
CA ILE A 268 -4.86 -11.62 5.62
C ILE A 268 -5.71 -12.64 4.85
N GLN A 269 -6.78 -13.16 5.46
CA GLN A 269 -7.67 -14.10 4.79
C GLN A 269 -8.29 -13.49 3.53
N CYS A 270 -8.89 -12.30 3.62
CA CYS A 270 -9.44 -11.65 2.44
C CYS A 270 -8.36 -11.28 1.41
N ARG A 271 -7.17 -10.86 1.85
CA ARG A 271 -6.05 -10.61 0.94
C ARG A 271 -5.69 -11.87 0.15
N ASN A 272 -5.60 -13.03 0.78
CA ASN A 272 -5.31 -14.29 0.08
C ASN A 272 -6.48 -14.73 -0.84
N GLU A 273 -7.73 -14.57 -0.39
CA GLU A 273 -8.92 -14.80 -1.23
C GLU A 273 -8.94 -13.89 -2.48
N LEU A 274 -8.40 -12.67 -2.40
CA LEU A 274 -8.30 -11.72 -3.50
C LEU A 274 -7.13 -12.01 -4.45
N MET A 275 -5.93 -12.19 -3.88
CA MET A 275 -4.70 -12.38 -4.65
C MET A 275 -4.67 -13.73 -5.36
N HIS A 276 -5.42 -14.74 -4.88
CA HIS A 276 -5.57 -16.03 -5.57
C HIS A 276 -6.89 -16.13 -6.36
N SER A 277 -7.53 -14.99 -6.69
CA SER A 277 -8.68 -14.95 -7.60
C SER A 277 -8.21 -15.11 -9.05
N ASN A 278 -8.24 -16.34 -9.56
CA ASN A 278 -7.89 -16.69 -10.94
C ASN A 278 -8.82 -16.05 -12.00
N GLU A 279 -10.02 -15.61 -11.63
CA GLU A 279 -10.95 -14.86 -12.51
C GLU A 279 -10.80 -13.32 -12.44
N PHE A 280 -9.97 -12.79 -11.53
CA PHE A 280 -9.80 -11.34 -11.26
C PHE A 280 -11.11 -10.64 -10.90
N ARG A 281 -11.98 -11.33 -10.15
CA ARG A 281 -13.37 -10.92 -9.85
C ARG A 281 -13.75 -11.23 -8.42
N VAL A 282 -14.46 -10.31 -7.77
CA VAL A 282 -15.07 -10.55 -6.44
C VAL A 282 -16.50 -10.00 -6.31
N LYS A 283 -17.35 -10.78 -5.63
CA LYS A 283 -18.77 -10.51 -5.42
C LYS A 283 -19.00 -9.36 -4.43
N ASP A 284 -20.13 -8.67 -4.53
CA ASP A 284 -20.49 -7.57 -3.62
C ASP A 284 -20.61 -8.02 -2.15
N GLU A 285 -21.01 -9.28 -1.91
CA GLU A 285 -21.03 -9.86 -0.56
C GLU A 285 -19.63 -10.01 0.03
N TRP A 286 -18.68 -10.47 -0.79
CA TRP A 286 -17.29 -10.54 -0.42
C TRP A 286 -16.72 -9.14 -0.14
N MET A 287 -17.07 -8.14 -0.96
CA MET A 287 -16.69 -6.74 -0.72
C MET A 287 -17.22 -6.19 0.61
N ARG A 288 -18.44 -6.56 1.03
CA ARG A 288 -18.99 -6.20 2.34
C ARG A 288 -18.18 -6.82 3.49
N LYS A 289 -17.83 -8.11 3.40
CA LYS A 289 -16.93 -8.81 4.34
C LYS A 289 -15.56 -8.11 4.41
N TYR A 290 -14.98 -7.81 3.26
CA TYR A 290 -13.67 -7.19 3.14
C TYR A 290 -13.63 -5.77 3.73
N ARG A 291 -14.61 -4.91 3.39
CA ARG A 291 -14.74 -3.56 3.97
C ARG A 291 -14.84 -3.61 5.49
N ALA A 292 -15.66 -4.50 6.04
CA ALA A 292 -15.79 -4.65 7.49
C ALA A 292 -14.47 -5.08 8.16
N ALA A 293 -13.74 -6.03 7.56
CA ALA A 293 -12.43 -6.46 8.05
C ALA A 293 -11.38 -5.34 8.01
N LEU A 294 -11.31 -4.58 6.91
CA LEU A 294 -10.44 -3.41 6.79
C LEU A 294 -10.75 -2.33 7.82
N GLN A 295 -12.03 -1.95 7.94
CA GLN A 295 -12.47 -0.92 8.89
C GLN A 295 -12.09 -1.30 10.32
N HIS A 296 -12.41 -2.53 10.74
CA HIS A 296 -12.09 -3.05 12.08
C HIS A 296 -10.57 -3.13 12.34
N PHE A 297 -9.77 -3.44 11.32
CA PHE A 297 -8.31 -3.41 11.42
C PHE A 297 -7.77 -1.97 11.57
N VAL A 298 -8.15 -1.06 10.67
CA VAL A 298 -7.60 0.31 10.63
C VAL A 298 -8.05 1.15 11.83
N GLN A 299 -9.26 0.95 12.34
CA GLN A 299 -9.79 1.67 13.51
C GLN A 299 -8.92 1.49 14.78
N GLN A 300 -8.27 0.34 14.95
CA GLN A 300 -7.35 0.09 16.08
C GLN A 300 -6.12 1.01 16.06
N PHE A 301 -5.76 1.51 14.88
CA PHE A 301 -4.66 2.44 14.67
C PHE A 301 -5.14 3.89 14.45
N SER A 302 -6.42 4.20 14.70
CA SER A 302 -7.00 5.55 14.52
C SER A 302 -6.32 6.65 15.34
N HIS A 303 -5.68 6.28 16.46
CA HIS A 303 -4.83 7.17 17.26
C HIS A 303 -3.55 7.62 16.54
N ILE A 304 -3.17 6.97 15.43
CA ILE A 304 -2.01 7.29 14.60
C ILE A 304 -2.49 8.14 13.40
N PRO A 305 -2.08 9.41 13.25
CA PRO A 305 -2.61 10.29 12.21
C PRO A 305 -2.48 9.75 10.77
N ARG A 306 -1.38 9.05 10.46
CA ARG A 306 -1.18 8.38 9.16
C ARG A 306 -2.21 7.28 8.91
N MET A 307 -2.47 6.43 9.91
CA MET A 307 -3.45 5.34 9.76
C MET A 307 -4.90 5.86 9.75
N ALA A 308 -5.20 6.95 10.46
CA ALA A 308 -6.48 7.64 10.33
C ALA A 308 -6.69 8.21 8.91
N ALA A 309 -5.63 8.69 8.25
CA ALA A 309 -5.69 9.12 6.84
C ALA A 309 -5.85 7.94 5.87
N VAL A 310 -5.14 6.83 6.09
CA VAL A 310 -5.27 5.56 5.35
C VAL A 310 -6.71 5.03 5.42
N GLY A 311 -7.33 5.08 6.60
CA GLY A 311 -8.73 4.69 6.78
C GLY A 311 -9.70 5.52 5.91
N ARG A 312 -9.50 6.83 5.81
CA ARG A 312 -10.29 7.68 4.91
C ARG A 312 -10.05 7.34 3.44
N GLN A 313 -8.79 7.20 3.02
CA GLN A 313 -8.44 6.83 1.65
C GLN A 313 -9.04 5.49 1.22
N ILE A 314 -9.13 4.52 2.13
CA ILE A 314 -9.81 3.23 1.90
C ILE A 314 -11.32 3.44 1.70
N GLU A 315 -11.98 4.21 2.57
CA GLU A 315 -13.42 4.48 2.43
C GLU A 315 -13.75 5.27 1.15
N ASP A 316 -12.93 6.26 0.81
CA ASP A 316 -13.01 7.04 -0.43
C ASP A 316 -12.86 6.09 -1.64
N MET A 317 -11.83 5.23 -1.65
CA MET A 317 -11.58 4.26 -2.73
C MET A 317 -12.73 3.25 -2.91
N LEU A 318 -13.34 2.80 -1.81
CA LEU A 318 -14.50 1.91 -1.87
C LEU A 318 -15.74 2.63 -2.42
N ALA A 319 -15.87 3.94 -2.18
CA ALA A 319 -16.99 4.77 -2.64
C ALA A 319 -16.86 5.28 -4.09
N VAL A 320 -15.65 5.49 -4.62
CA VAL A 320 -15.37 5.97 -5.99
C VAL A 320 -16.16 5.19 -7.05
N ASP A 321 -16.77 5.87 -8.02
CA ASP A 321 -17.22 5.22 -9.25
C ASP A 321 -16.03 5.08 -10.22
N LEU A 322 -15.80 3.87 -10.72
CA LEU A 322 -14.75 3.58 -11.70
C LEU A 322 -15.29 3.58 -13.15
N SER A 323 -16.49 4.12 -13.36
CA SER A 323 -17.07 4.26 -14.70
C SER A 323 -16.34 5.38 -15.45
N ILE A 324 -15.62 5.02 -16.52
CA ILE A 324 -14.85 5.95 -17.37
C ILE A 324 -15.72 6.37 -18.56
N CYS A 325 -15.94 7.67 -18.74
CA CYS A 325 -16.55 8.20 -19.95
C CYS A 325 -15.58 8.09 -21.15
N VAL A 326 -16.07 7.63 -22.30
CA VAL A 326 -15.34 7.71 -23.58
C VAL A 326 -15.97 8.83 -24.39
N PHE A 327 -15.26 9.95 -24.54
CA PHE A 327 -15.67 11.02 -25.44
C PHE A 327 -15.35 10.59 -26.88
N GLY A 328 -16.38 10.22 -27.63
CA GLY A 328 -16.27 10.00 -29.08
C GLY A 328 -15.86 11.30 -29.80
N GLU A 329 -15.08 11.18 -30.87
CA GLU A 329 -14.51 12.33 -31.60
C GLU A 329 -15.55 13.08 -32.47
N ASP A 330 -16.84 12.75 -32.36
CA ASP A 330 -17.99 13.37 -33.04
C ASP A 330 -18.52 14.63 -32.33
N GLN A 331 -17.61 15.50 -31.83
CA GLN A 331 -17.97 16.86 -31.42
C GLN A 331 -17.55 17.87 -32.48
N THR A 332 -18.27 17.87 -33.60
CA THR A 332 -18.28 19.01 -34.53
C THR A 332 -19.05 20.19 -33.93
N ASP A 333 -18.36 21.32 -33.78
CA ASP A 333 -18.90 22.68 -33.60
C ASP A 333 -20.22 22.82 -32.80
N SER A 334 -20.13 22.62 -31.49
CA SER A 334 -21.01 23.31 -30.55
C SER A 334 -20.18 24.02 -29.48
N ALA A 335 -20.03 25.33 -29.64
CA ALA A 335 -19.34 26.20 -28.68
C ALA A 335 -20.19 26.38 -27.41
N CYS A 336 -20.34 25.31 -26.63
CA CYS A 336 -21.00 25.35 -25.35
C CYS A 336 -19.99 25.64 -24.25
N MET A 337 -19.96 26.89 -23.79
CA MET A 337 -19.25 27.31 -22.57
C MET A 337 -19.90 26.69 -21.34
N LEU A 338 -19.76 25.38 -21.15
CA LEU A 338 -20.22 24.66 -19.97
C LEU A 338 -19.09 24.54 -18.95
N ASN A 339 -18.90 25.64 -18.23
CA ASN A 339 -18.57 25.73 -16.81
C ASN A 339 -17.67 24.65 -16.18
N ASP A 340 -16.62 25.11 -15.48
CA ASP A 340 -15.75 24.39 -14.51
C ASP A 340 -16.49 23.68 -13.33
N SER A 341 -17.80 23.45 -13.44
CA SER A 341 -18.68 22.88 -12.41
C SER A 341 -18.94 21.39 -12.55
N ILE A 342 -18.56 20.74 -13.66
CA ILE A 342 -18.46 19.26 -13.72
C ILE A 342 -17.07 18.83 -13.22
N ARG A 343 -16.77 19.20 -11.96
CA ARG A 343 -15.61 18.69 -11.20
C ARG A 343 -15.98 17.51 -10.31
N GLN A 344 -16.95 16.71 -10.76
CA GLN A 344 -17.49 15.58 -10.01
C GLN A 344 -16.64 14.32 -10.22
N LEU A 345 -15.38 14.38 -9.77
CA LEU A 345 -14.49 13.25 -9.48
C LEU A 345 -14.48 12.09 -10.51
N GLU A 346 -14.45 12.40 -11.82
CA GLU A 346 -14.09 11.37 -12.81
C GLU A 346 -12.65 10.94 -12.53
N THR A 347 -12.46 9.67 -12.15
CA THR A 347 -11.12 9.11 -12.01
C THR A 347 -10.58 8.86 -13.41
N SER A 348 -9.59 9.65 -13.83
CA SER A 348 -8.99 9.58 -15.16
C SER A 348 -8.51 8.16 -15.49
N ALA A 349 -8.73 7.71 -16.73
CA ALA A 349 -8.43 6.35 -17.18
C ALA A 349 -6.99 5.92 -16.91
N GLU A 350 -6.06 6.85 -17.06
CA GLU A 350 -4.63 6.68 -16.82
C GLU A 350 -4.33 6.31 -15.36
N VAL A 351 -5.07 6.89 -14.40
CA VAL A 351 -4.94 6.59 -12.96
C VAL A 351 -5.51 5.22 -12.63
N VAL A 352 -6.65 4.84 -13.23
CA VAL A 352 -7.24 3.51 -13.03
C VAL A 352 -6.35 2.42 -13.65
N SER A 353 -5.80 2.63 -14.85
CA SER A 353 -4.79 1.76 -15.48
C SER A 353 -3.51 1.63 -14.64
N GLN A 354 -3.09 2.69 -13.94
CA GLN A 354 -1.96 2.62 -13.01
C GLN A 354 -2.29 1.76 -11.77
N TRP A 355 -3.51 1.84 -11.23
CA TRP A 355 -3.93 0.98 -10.11
C TRP A 355 -4.03 -0.49 -10.50
N GLU A 356 -4.59 -0.75 -11.69
CA GLU A 356 -4.77 -2.08 -12.26
C GLU A 356 -3.42 -2.78 -12.46
N ALA A 357 -2.47 -2.12 -13.13
CA ALA A 357 -1.13 -2.66 -13.30
C ALA A 357 -0.34 -2.78 -11.98
N ALA A 358 -0.50 -1.85 -11.03
CA ALA A 358 0.15 -2.00 -9.72
C ALA A 358 -0.34 -3.25 -8.97
N LEU A 359 -1.63 -3.59 -9.09
CA LEU A 359 -2.21 -4.79 -8.49
C LEU A 359 -1.77 -6.07 -9.21
N LEU A 360 -1.78 -6.08 -10.55
CA LEU A 360 -1.30 -7.20 -11.36
C LEU A 360 0.20 -7.47 -11.12
N GLN A 361 1.01 -6.42 -10.92
CA GLN A 361 2.43 -6.53 -10.59
C GLN A 361 2.67 -7.18 -9.23
N GLU A 362 1.88 -6.83 -8.20
CA GLU A 362 1.98 -7.46 -6.87
C GLU A 362 1.60 -8.95 -6.95
N MET A 363 0.53 -9.29 -7.68
CA MET A 363 0.15 -10.70 -7.92
C MET A 363 1.24 -11.48 -8.63
N LEU A 364 1.81 -10.92 -9.70
CA LEU A 364 2.89 -11.57 -10.43
C LEU A 364 4.12 -11.79 -9.54
N GLN A 365 4.51 -10.79 -8.75
CA GLN A 365 5.64 -10.92 -7.84
C GLN A 365 5.39 -12.01 -6.80
N GLU A 366 4.17 -12.13 -6.27
CA GLU A 366 3.81 -13.22 -5.37
C GLU A 366 3.96 -14.60 -6.03
N CYS A 367 3.39 -14.82 -7.22
CA CYS A 367 3.52 -16.10 -7.94
C CYS A 367 5.00 -16.43 -8.25
N LEU A 368 5.79 -15.45 -8.71
CA LEU A 368 7.20 -15.66 -9.08
C LEU A 368 8.14 -15.82 -7.87
N HIS A 369 7.71 -15.40 -6.67
CA HIS A 369 8.51 -15.52 -5.43
C HIS A 369 8.02 -16.64 -4.50
N ALA A 370 7.06 -17.45 -4.96
CA ALA A 370 6.69 -18.71 -4.32
C ALA A 370 7.95 -19.59 -4.16
N ALA A 371 8.30 -19.91 -2.91
CA ALA A 371 9.40 -20.82 -2.64
C ALA A 371 8.94 -22.26 -2.93
N PRO A 372 9.76 -23.10 -3.59
CA PRO A 372 9.36 -24.46 -3.96
C PRO A 372 9.21 -25.34 -2.71
N ASP A 373 8.00 -25.46 -2.19
CA ASP A 373 7.68 -26.28 -1.01
C ASP A 373 6.17 -26.62 -0.96
N SER A 374 5.85 -27.92 -1.06
CA SER A 374 4.55 -28.50 -1.45
C SER A 374 4.20 -28.38 -2.92
N GLU A 375 4.03 -29.53 -3.60
CA GLU A 375 3.54 -29.59 -4.98
C GLU A 375 2.14 -28.97 -5.13
N GLU A 376 1.32 -29.01 -4.08
CA GLU A 376 -0.04 -28.45 -4.09
C GLU A 376 -0.04 -26.91 -4.12
N ALA A 377 0.89 -26.28 -3.39
CA ALA A 377 1.07 -24.83 -3.41
C ALA A 377 1.69 -24.38 -4.73
N ASN A 378 2.74 -25.06 -5.18
CA ASN A 378 3.36 -24.82 -6.48
C ASN A 378 2.34 -24.99 -7.63
N ALA A 379 1.45 -25.99 -7.56
CA ALA A 379 0.41 -26.20 -8.57
C ALA A 379 -0.63 -25.06 -8.59
N GLN A 380 -1.05 -24.57 -7.42
CA GLN A 380 -1.95 -23.42 -7.33
C GLN A 380 -1.30 -22.14 -7.86
N ASP A 381 -0.02 -21.90 -7.53
CA ASP A 381 0.72 -20.73 -8.00
C ASP A 381 1.02 -20.82 -9.51
N THR A 382 1.30 -22.01 -10.05
CA THR A 382 1.41 -22.27 -11.50
C THR A 382 0.07 -22.07 -12.22
N GLU A 383 -1.07 -22.54 -11.67
CA GLU A 383 -2.39 -22.31 -12.25
C GLU A 383 -2.72 -20.81 -12.28
N LEU A 384 -2.45 -20.09 -11.18
CA LEU A 384 -2.64 -18.66 -11.07
C LEU A 384 -1.74 -17.90 -12.05
N LEU A 385 -0.47 -18.30 -12.21
CA LEU A 385 0.48 -17.72 -13.16
C LEU A 385 0.02 -17.94 -14.62
N LYS A 386 -0.50 -19.12 -14.95
CA LYS A 386 -1.09 -19.43 -16.27
C LYS A 386 -2.36 -18.60 -16.53
N SER A 387 -3.24 -18.45 -15.55
CA SER A 387 -4.43 -17.60 -15.67
C SER A 387 -4.04 -16.13 -15.85
N LEU A 388 -3.06 -15.64 -15.09
CA LEU A 388 -2.53 -14.28 -15.20
C LEU A 388 -1.86 -14.05 -16.57
N GLY A 389 -1.04 -14.98 -17.06
CA GLY A 389 -0.48 -14.94 -18.40
C GLY A 389 -1.56 -14.90 -19.48
N GLY A 390 -2.60 -15.74 -19.37
CA GLY A 390 -3.75 -15.74 -20.27
C GLY A 390 -4.54 -14.42 -20.25
N PHE A 391 -4.77 -13.86 -19.06
CA PHE A 391 -5.46 -12.58 -18.87
C PHE A 391 -4.66 -11.41 -19.48
N LEU A 392 -3.35 -11.35 -19.21
CA LEU A 392 -2.45 -10.34 -19.77
C LEU A 392 -2.37 -10.44 -21.30
N ARG A 393 -2.28 -11.64 -21.89
CA ARG A 393 -2.29 -11.84 -23.36
C ARG A 393 -3.62 -11.46 -24.02
N SER A 394 -4.73 -11.55 -23.29
CA SER A 394 -6.09 -11.28 -23.80
C SER A 394 -6.46 -9.79 -23.80
N ASN A 395 -5.64 -8.93 -23.21
CA ASN A 395 -5.82 -7.48 -23.16
C ASN A 395 -4.58 -6.83 -23.76
N LYS A 396 -4.70 -6.19 -24.92
CA LYS A 396 -3.54 -5.71 -25.67
C LYS A 396 -2.76 -4.66 -24.86
N ASP A 397 -3.45 -3.74 -24.20
CA ASP A 397 -2.87 -2.70 -23.34
C ASP A 397 -2.00 -3.26 -22.21
N LEU A 398 -2.46 -4.35 -21.58
CA LEU A 398 -1.70 -5.06 -20.56
C LEU A 398 -0.58 -5.92 -21.17
N SER A 399 -0.78 -6.52 -22.33
CA SER A 399 0.23 -7.37 -22.99
C SER A 399 1.47 -6.57 -23.42
N GLU A 400 1.30 -5.34 -23.89
CA GLU A 400 2.40 -4.43 -24.25
C GLU A 400 3.14 -3.98 -22.97
N ARG A 401 2.38 -3.61 -21.94
CA ARG A 401 2.90 -3.12 -20.65
C ARG A 401 3.67 -4.17 -19.84
N PHE A 402 3.21 -5.42 -19.85
CA PHE A 402 3.81 -6.57 -19.15
C PHE A 402 4.58 -7.49 -20.11
N SER A 403 5.11 -6.94 -21.20
CA SER A 403 5.75 -7.73 -22.27
C SER A 403 7.01 -8.48 -21.81
N THR A 404 7.76 -7.97 -20.83
CA THR A 404 8.94 -8.65 -20.26
C THR A 404 8.52 -9.79 -19.35
N GLU A 405 7.51 -9.54 -18.52
CA GLU A 405 6.89 -10.49 -17.60
C GLU A 405 6.23 -11.66 -18.35
N LEU A 406 5.54 -11.37 -19.45
CA LEU A 406 4.93 -12.38 -20.33
C LEU A 406 5.96 -13.26 -21.03
N GLN A 407 7.13 -12.73 -21.39
CA GLN A 407 8.25 -13.54 -21.88
C GLN A 407 8.74 -14.50 -20.80
N ALA A 408 8.94 -14.01 -19.56
CA ALA A 408 9.35 -14.85 -18.43
C ALA A 408 8.32 -15.94 -18.10
N ILE A 409 7.02 -15.63 -18.12
CA ILE A 409 5.94 -16.63 -17.95
C ILE A 409 6.02 -17.69 -19.05
N THR A 410 6.18 -17.28 -20.32
CA THR A 410 6.23 -18.21 -21.45
C THR A 410 7.48 -19.08 -21.43
N GLU A 411 8.62 -18.56 -20.95
CA GLU A 411 9.82 -19.35 -20.70
C GLU A 411 9.67 -20.37 -19.56
N LEU A 412 8.83 -20.11 -18.56
CA LEU A 412 8.51 -21.06 -17.49
C LEU A 412 7.52 -22.13 -17.99
N GLU A 413 6.45 -21.72 -18.68
CA GLU A 413 5.48 -22.62 -19.31
C GLU A 413 6.13 -23.58 -20.33
N ALA A 414 7.23 -23.18 -20.99
CA ALA A 414 7.97 -24.01 -21.95
C ALA A 414 9.02 -24.96 -21.31
N ARG A 415 9.16 -24.96 -19.98
CA ARG A 415 10.05 -25.85 -19.21
C ARG A 415 9.30 -26.93 -18.43
N GLU A 416 7.97 -26.86 -18.41
CA GLU A 416 7.05 -27.92 -17.93
C GLU A 416 6.69 -28.88 -19.08
#